data_AF-A0A957YD78-F1
#
_entry.id   AF-A0A957YD78-F1
#
_cell.length_a   1.000
_cell.length_b   1.000
_cell.length_c   1.000
_cell.angle_alpha   90.00
_cell.angle_beta   90.00
_cell.angle_gamma   90.00
#
_symmetry.space_group_name_H-M   'P 1'
#
loop_
_entity.id
_entity.type
_entity.pdbx_description
1 polymer ?
#
loop_
_entity_poly.entity_id
_entity_poly.type
_entity_poly.pdbx_seq_one_letter_code
_entity_poly.pdbx_strand_id
1 'polypeptide(L)'
;YLLQQGLDVLQDSERLGLQVLIENANIKAARLTEDHIGFWLAPRLNALGRLGDANQAVELLTTDNLARARIIALQLEGLNDRRKLLVDRVVVQALSQLEDTPSLAQYNAIVLAAADWHPGVIGIAASRLVEQYGKPVILISLRPNDLGRGSARSVAGCDIHQAIKTQAHLLAGFGGHPMAAGLALAPENVMPFRRGLSEALEGCLPSSTKTIRPDLMVELSQLNVDLLTTIQKLAPFGNGNPSIRLGCRGLRLVDEALFGKAGDHKRLTVEDEEGYQQAVIWWRGATERSPEGRFDLALTISPDDFRGGDAIQTELVAFREWTPTTVVRDVEFIDYRTLISDQQLAVSSQQSASQLPISNLQSLISNLPSPFLIWSEGVTLPDVETTPRHKLQRADTLVIWTAPPGQDILEQAVARVRPQKIVLVGQPSPFDTFPAFIQRLMGLIKYAVTQREGEIFWEELAAGLGHRVTTAQRGLDWLVAQGKLEKVVDEEELVVVRPCQQSPSIENAGILESILQSTLDETAAYRRFFRQASLASLKKIVK
;
A
#
# COMPACT_ATOMS: atom_id res chain seq x y z
N TYR A 1 0.09 -12.21 -13.28
CA TYR A 1 -0.07 -13.37 -14.19
C TYR A 1 1.26 -14.00 -14.58
N LEU A 2 2.13 -13.35 -15.38
CA LEU A 2 3.39 -13.98 -15.83
C LEU A 2 4.28 -14.46 -14.68
N LEU A 3 4.39 -13.69 -13.59
CA LEU A 3 5.15 -14.09 -12.41
C LEU A 3 4.55 -15.34 -11.74
N GLN A 4 3.22 -15.42 -11.63
CA GLN A 4 2.53 -16.58 -11.06
C GLN A 4 2.81 -17.85 -11.86
N GLN A 5 2.60 -17.81 -13.18
CA GLN A 5 2.89 -18.94 -14.07
C GLN A 5 4.38 -19.28 -14.12
N GLY A 6 5.24 -18.27 -14.09
CA GLY A 6 6.69 -18.43 -14.12
C GLY A 6 7.26 -19.02 -12.84
N LEU A 7 6.62 -18.80 -11.68
CA LEU A 7 7.00 -19.43 -10.42
C LEU A 7 6.82 -20.95 -10.52
N ASP A 8 5.65 -21.44 -10.95
CA ASP A 8 5.40 -22.89 -11.10
C ASP A 8 6.45 -23.54 -12.03
N VAL A 9 6.74 -22.91 -13.18
CA VAL A 9 7.77 -23.38 -14.12
C VAL A 9 9.18 -23.35 -13.51
N LEU A 10 9.47 -22.38 -12.64
CA LEU A 10 10.77 -22.25 -12.00
C LEU A 10 10.97 -23.28 -10.89
N GLN A 11 9.90 -23.66 -10.18
CA GLN A 11 9.91 -24.71 -9.16
C GLN A 11 10.24 -26.08 -9.77
N ASP A 12 9.77 -26.34 -10.99
CA ASP A 12 10.02 -27.58 -11.75
C ASP A 12 11.04 -27.39 -12.88
N SER A 13 11.97 -26.43 -12.74
CA SER A 13 12.85 -26.05 -13.85
C SER A 13 13.81 -27.18 -14.26
N GLU A 14 13.85 -27.51 -15.56
CA GLU A 14 14.86 -28.41 -16.14
C GLU A 14 16.17 -27.71 -16.51
N ARG A 15 16.25 -26.39 -16.35
CA ARG A 15 17.44 -25.61 -16.71
C ARG A 15 18.52 -25.77 -15.66
N LEU A 16 19.59 -26.48 -16.00
CA LEU A 16 20.69 -26.80 -15.09
C LEU A 16 21.26 -25.56 -14.37
N GLY A 17 21.40 -24.44 -15.08
CA GLY A 17 21.88 -23.20 -14.46
C GLY A 17 20.97 -22.65 -13.37
N LEU A 18 19.65 -22.74 -13.54
CA LEU A 18 18.68 -22.31 -12.52
C LEU A 18 18.65 -23.28 -11.35
N GLN A 19 18.69 -24.59 -11.62
CA GLN A 19 18.77 -25.62 -10.57
C GLN A 19 19.98 -25.37 -9.66
N VAL A 20 21.16 -25.18 -10.23
CA VAL A 20 22.38 -24.91 -9.47
C VAL A 20 22.29 -23.60 -8.68
N LEU A 21 21.66 -22.54 -9.21
CA LEU A 21 21.47 -21.30 -8.46
C LEU A 21 20.53 -21.47 -7.26
N ILE A 22 19.45 -22.22 -7.43
CA ILE A 22 18.48 -22.54 -6.38
C ILE A 22 19.16 -23.39 -5.28
N GLU A 23 19.91 -24.41 -5.70
CA GLU A 23 20.71 -25.27 -4.80
C GLU A 23 21.72 -24.43 -4.00
N ASN A 24 22.52 -23.58 -4.66
CA ASN A 24 23.52 -22.74 -3.99
C ASN A 24 22.89 -21.72 -3.02
N ALA A 25 21.65 -21.30 -3.28
CA ALA A 25 20.90 -20.45 -2.37
C ALA A 25 20.31 -21.21 -1.17
N ASN A 26 20.46 -22.54 -1.11
CA ASN A 26 19.86 -23.45 -0.13
C ASN A 26 18.32 -23.36 -0.08
N ILE A 27 17.69 -23.13 -1.24
CA ILE A 27 16.24 -23.02 -1.36
C ILE A 27 15.70 -24.34 -1.88
N LYS A 28 14.65 -24.87 -1.24
CA LYS A 28 13.90 -26.00 -1.81
C LYS A 28 13.09 -25.49 -3.01
N ALA A 29 13.32 -26.05 -4.19
CA ALA A 29 12.68 -25.59 -5.42
C ALA A 29 11.14 -25.48 -5.28
N ALA A 30 10.48 -26.49 -4.69
CA ALA A 30 9.03 -26.50 -4.44
C ALA A 30 8.51 -25.40 -3.49
N ARG A 31 9.39 -24.60 -2.87
CA ARG A 31 9.04 -23.49 -1.97
C ARG A 31 9.52 -22.15 -2.48
N LEU A 32 9.94 -22.08 -3.74
CA LEU A 32 10.43 -20.85 -4.32
C LEU A 32 9.29 -19.83 -4.44
N THR A 33 9.56 -18.62 -3.98
CA THR A 33 8.63 -17.48 -3.96
C THR A 33 9.23 -16.29 -4.70
N GLU A 34 8.44 -15.25 -4.92
CA GLU A 34 8.86 -13.94 -5.42
C GLU A 34 10.05 -13.35 -4.62
N ASP A 35 10.07 -13.52 -3.30
CA ASP A 35 11.13 -13.01 -2.43
C ASP A 35 12.44 -13.77 -2.64
N HIS A 36 12.35 -15.09 -2.84
CA HIS A 36 13.50 -15.90 -3.24
C HIS A 36 14.12 -15.39 -4.54
N ILE A 37 13.30 -15.05 -5.54
CA ILE A 37 13.79 -14.46 -6.79
C ILE A 37 14.43 -13.10 -6.52
N GLY A 38 13.72 -12.20 -5.84
CA GLY A 38 14.12 -10.80 -5.64
C GLY A 38 15.36 -10.62 -4.76
N PHE A 39 15.49 -11.42 -3.70
CA PHE A 39 16.52 -11.24 -2.67
C PHE A 39 17.65 -12.27 -2.72
N TRP A 40 17.44 -13.44 -3.33
CA TRP A 40 18.44 -14.50 -3.35
C TRP A 40 18.99 -14.78 -4.75
N LEU A 41 18.12 -14.99 -5.75
CA LEU A 41 18.57 -15.39 -7.09
C LEU A 41 19.00 -14.20 -7.95
N ALA A 42 18.14 -13.19 -8.09
CA ALA A 42 18.41 -12.03 -8.92
C ALA A 42 19.67 -11.25 -8.49
N PRO A 43 19.96 -11.06 -7.18
CA PRO A 43 21.18 -10.35 -6.77
C PRO A 43 22.48 -11.05 -7.17
N ARG A 44 22.48 -12.39 -7.28
CA ARG A 44 23.62 -13.16 -7.78
C ARG A 44 23.83 -12.87 -9.25
N LEU A 45 22.80 -13.06 -10.08
CA LEU A 45 22.87 -12.77 -11.52
C LEU A 45 23.29 -11.32 -11.80
N ASN A 46 22.72 -10.37 -11.07
CA ASN A 46 23.04 -8.95 -11.20
C ASN A 46 24.46 -8.60 -10.74
N ALA A 47 25.15 -9.46 -9.99
CA ALA A 47 26.53 -9.21 -9.58
C ALA A 47 27.49 -9.24 -10.78
N LEU A 48 27.22 -10.09 -11.80
CA LEU A 48 28.02 -10.13 -13.04
C LEU A 48 28.01 -8.78 -13.76
N GLY A 49 26.83 -8.23 -14.06
CA GLY A 49 26.74 -6.93 -14.74
C GLY A 49 27.32 -5.75 -13.96
N ARG A 50 27.61 -5.92 -12.67
CA ARG A 50 28.19 -4.87 -11.79
C ARG A 50 29.70 -4.99 -11.62
N LEU A 51 30.22 -6.21 -11.58
CA LEU A 51 31.60 -6.51 -11.16
C LEU A 51 32.36 -7.44 -12.12
N GLY A 52 31.73 -7.96 -13.17
CA GLY A 52 32.32 -8.94 -14.08
C GLY A 52 31.72 -8.88 -15.49
N ASP A 53 31.84 -9.99 -16.22
CA ASP A 53 31.31 -10.11 -17.58
C ASP A 53 29.87 -10.62 -17.56
N ALA A 54 28.93 -9.80 -18.05
CA ALA A 54 27.52 -10.15 -18.12
C ALA A 54 27.23 -11.36 -19.03
N ASN A 55 28.10 -11.68 -20.00
CA ASN A 55 27.92 -12.83 -20.90
C ASN A 55 27.86 -14.16 -20.15
N GLN A 56 28.52 -14.27 -18.99
CA GLN A 56 28.48 -15.50 -18.18
C GLN A 56 27.07 -15.79 -17.64
N ALA A 57 26.21 -14.78 -17.47
CA ALA A 57 24.82 -14.99 -17.06
C ALA A 57 24.03 -15.70 -18.16
N VAL A 58 24.26 -15.33 -19.42
CA VAL A 58 23.61 -15.97 -20.58
C VAL A 58 24.09 -17.41 -20.72
N GLU A 59 25.39 -17.65 -20.55
CA GLU A 59 25.96 -19.00 -20.59
C GLU A 59 25.36 -19.89 -19.48
N LEU A 60 25.26 -19.39 -18.25
CA LEU A 60 24.63 -20.13 -17.16
C LEU A 60 23.19 -20.51 -17.48
N LEU A 61 22.40 -19.58 -18.01
CA LEU A 61 20.97 -19.79 -18.28
C LEU A 61 20.71 -20.68 -19.50
N THR A 62 21.70 -20.92 -20.35
CA THR A 62 21.55 -21.68 -21.60
C THR A 62 22.37 -22.96 -21.68
N THR A 63 23.30 -23.20 -20.75
CA THR A 63 24.14 -24.40 -20.77
C THR A 63 23.37 -25.69 -20.45
N ASP A 64 23.73 -26.77 -21.15
CA ASP A 64 23.31 -28.15 -20.95
C ASP A 64 24.38 -28.98 -20.19
N ASN A 65 25.48 -28.34 -19.77
CA ASN A 65 26.58 -28.98 -19.06
C ASN A 65 26.54 -28.61 -17.56
N LEU A 66 26.17 -29.57 -16.72
CA LEU A 66 26.07 -29.39 -15.28
C LEU A 66 27.39 -28.95 -14.63
N ALA A 67 28.53 -29.49 -15.08
CA ALA A 67 29.83 -29.10 -14.54
C ALA A 67 30.13 -27.64 -14.89
N ARG A 68 29.78 -27.19 -16.09
CA ARG A 68 29.93 -25.80 -16.51
C ARG A 68 29.02 -24.87 -15.72
N ALA A 69 27.75 -25.24 -15.53
CA ALA A 69 26.79 -24.50 -14.70
C ALA A 69 27.33 -24.29 -13.27
N ARG A 70 27.86 -25.35 -12.64
CA ARG A 70 28.46 -25.29 -11.30
C ARG A 70 29.65 -24.34 -11.21
N ILE A 71 30.54 -24.34 -12.22
CA ILE A 71 31.68 -23.42 -12.27
C ILE A 71 31.20 -21.97 -12.32
N ILE A 72 30.26 -21.65 -13.21
CA ILE A 72 29.75 -20.28 -13.35
C ILE A 72 28.99 -19.84 -12.10
N ALA A 73 28.19 -20.73 -11.51
CA ALA A 73 27.45 -20.44 -10.29
C ALA A 73 28.37 -20.17 -9.08
N LEU A 74 29.51 -20.88 -8.97
CA LEU A 74 30.52 -20.60 -7.94
C LEU A 74 31.18 -19.23 -8.14
N GLN A 75 31.48 -18.86 -9.39
CA GLN A 75 32.00 -17.52 -9.72
C GLN A 75 31.00 -16.42 -9.35
N LEU A 76 29.72 -16.65 -9.63
CA LEU A 76 28.61 -15.77 -9.25
C LEU A 76 28.52 -15.56 -7.74
N GLU A 77 28.71 -16.62 -6.94
CA GLU A 77 28.71 -16.50 -5.48
C GLU A 77 29.83 -15.58 -5.01
N GLY A 78 31.06 -15.81 -5.49
CA GLY A 78 32.22 -14.96 -5.17
C GLY A 78 32.02 -13.49 -5.58
N LEU A 79 31.42 -13.24 -6.74
CA LEU A 79 31.07 -11.88 -7.19
C LEU A 79 29.98 -11.25 -6.32
N ASN A 80 28.95 -12.01 -5.94
CA ASN A 80 27.89 -11.53 -5.07
C ASN A 80 28.41 -11.15 -3.68
N ASP A 81 29.31 -11.94 -3.11
CA ASP A 81 29.92 -11.65 -1.81
C ASP A 81 30.87 -10.45 -1.89
N ARG A 82 31.68 -10.35 -2.95
CA ARG A 82 32.48 -9.15 -3.22
C ARG A 82 31.61 -7.90 -3.37
N ARG A 83 30.46 -8.01 -4.05
CA ARG A 83 29.49 -6.92 -4.17
C ARG A 83 28.95 -6.49 -2.81
N LYS A 84 28.53 -7.43 -1.96
CA LYS A 84 28.04 -7.11 -0.61
C LYS A 84 29.09 -6.36 0.20
N LEU A 85 30.33 -6.87 0.23
CA LEU A 85 31.45 -6.23 0.93
C LEU A 85 31.72 -4.80 0.44
N LEU A 86 31.71 -4.58 -0.88
CA LEU A 86 31.88 -3.24 -1.44
C LEU A 86 30.71 -2.31 -1.09
N VAL A 87 29.47 -2.80 -1.13
CA VAL A 87 28.30 -2.02 -0.70
C VAL A 87 28.41 -1.63 0.76
N ASP A 88 28.74 -2.57 1.63
CA ASP A 88 28.85 -2.33 3.07
C ASP A 88 29.95 -1.30 3.38
N ARG A 89 31.10 -1.37 2.69
CA ARG A 89 32.16 -0.35 2.78
C ARG A 89 31.66 1.04 2.40
N VAL A 90 30.96 1.16 1.27
CA VAL A 90 30.41 2.45 0.80
C VAL A 90 29.42 3.00 1.83
N VAL A 91 28.54 2.16 2.38
CA VAL A 91 27.57 2.59 3.41
C VAL A 91 28.28 3.07 4.67
N VAL A 92 29.25 2.32 5.20
CA VAL A 92 30.02 2.72 6.39
C VAL A 92 30.73 4.06 6.18
N GLN A 93 31.39 4.24 5.03
CA GLN A 93 32.05 5.51 4.70
C GLN A 93 31.06 6.67 4.51
N ALA A 94 29.91 6.40 3.89
CA ALA A 94 28.87 7.41 3.73
C ALA A 94 28.29 7.86 5.08
N LEU A 95 28.04 6.92 6.00
CA LEU A 95 27.60 7.22 7.36
C LEU A 95 28.65 8.03 8.13
N SER A 96 29.93 7.65 8.04
CA SER A 96 31.03 8.44 8.63
C SER A 96 31.06 9.87 8.11
N GLN A 97 30.86 10.12 6.81
CA GLN A 97 30.78 11.47 6.27
C GLN A 97 29.60 12.29 6.85
N LEU A 98 28.47 11.63 7.11
CA LEU A 98 27.30 12.28 7.71
C LEU A 98 27.48 12.55 9.20
N GLU A 99 28.20 11.68 9.91
CA GLU A 99 28.58 11.88 11.31
C GLU A 99 29.59 13.03 11.45
N ASP A 100 30.62 13.05 10.59
CA ASP A 100 31.65 14.09 10.58
C ASP A 100 31.10 15.45 10.14
N THR A 101 30.09 15.46 9.26
CA THR A 101 29.45 16.70 8.76
C THR A 101 27.92 16.59 8.76
N PRO A 102 27.26 16.77 9.92
CA PRO A 102 25.80 16.61 10.05
C PRO A 102 24.97 17.55 9.16
N SER A 103 25.52 18.70 8.75
CA SER A 103 24.84 19.61 7.82
C SER A 103 24.58 18.99 6.43
N LEU A 104 25.30 17.93 6.05
CA LEU A 104 25.04 17.19 4.82
C LEU A 104 23.68 16.47 4.84
N ALA A 105 23.20 16.05 6.00
CA ALA A 105 21.89 15.42 6.16
C ALA A 105 20.73 16.44 6.20
N GLN A 106 21.03 17.72 6.38
CA GLN A 106 20.03 18.79 6.45
C GLN A 106 19.51 19.20 5.08
N TYR A 107 20.28 18.98 4.01
CA TYR A 107 19.81 19.17 2.63
C TYR A 107 18.58 18.31 2.31
N ASN A 108 17.85 18.70 1.27
CA ASN A 108 16.68 17.96 0.77
C ASN A 108 17.10 16.67 0.04
N ALA A 109 18.37 16.56 -0.36
CA ALA A 109 18.99 15.33 -0.83
C ALA A 109 20.38 15.13 -0.22
N ILE A 110 20.72 13.90 0.11
CA ILE A 110 22.05 13.52 0.60
C ILE A 110 22.94 13.29 -0.62
N VAL A 111 23.94 14.16 -0.80
CA VAL A 111 24.92 14.04 -1.91
C VAL A 111 26.31 13.83 -1.33
N LEU A 112 26.84 12.62 -1.45
CA LEU A 112 28.14 12.24 -0.90
C LEU A 112 29.09 11.79 -2.01
N ALA A 113 30.38 11.94 -1.78
CA ALA A 113 31.40 11.60 -2.76
C ALA A 113 32.64 11.00 -2.10
N ALA A 114 33.27 10.01 -2.74
CA ALA A 114 34.56 9.48 -2.32
C ALA A 114 35.32 8.89 -3.51
N ALA A 115 36.65 8.84 -3.40
CA ALA A 115 37.52 8.39 -4.49
C ALA A 115 37.58 6.86 -4.66
N ASP A 116 37.37 6.12 -3.58
CA ASP A 116 37.52 4.65 -3.51
C ASP A 116 36.20 3.89 -3.72
N TRP A 117 35.10 4.61 -4.00
CA TRP A 117 33.81 3.99 -4.26
C TRP A 117 33.74 3.32 -5.63
N HIS A 118 33.17 2.11 -5.69
CA HIS A 118 33.00 1.40 -6.95
C HIS A 118 31.70 1.82 -7.67
N PRO A 119 31.75 2.34 -8.91
CA PRO A 119 30.56 2.81 -9.63
C PRO A 119 29.45 1.77 -9.80
N GLY A 120 29.80 0.48 -9.92
CA GLY A 120 28.84 -0.61 -10.02
C GLY A 120 28.00 -0.88 -8.75
N VAL A 121 28.38 -0.33 -7.59
CA VAL A 121 27.72 -0.62 -6.29
C VAL A 121 27.11 0.61 -5.61
N ILE A 122 27.56 1.82 -5.94
CA ILE A 122 27.06 3.07 -5.33
C ILE A 122 25.54 3.24 -5.44
N GLY A 123 24.91 2.74 -6.51
CA GLY A 123 23.45 2.77 -6.64
C GLY A 123 22.70 1.86 -5.66
N ILE A 124 23.32 0.77 -5.19
CA ILE A 124 22.73 -0.11 -4.17
C ILE A 124 22.88 0.53 -2.79
N ALA A 125 24.07 1.08 -2.49
CA ALA A 125 24.32 1.79 -1.25
C ALA A 125 23.42 3.03 -1.12
N ALA A 126 23.20 3.78 -2.21
CA ALA A 126 22.26 4.89 -2.25
C ALA A 126 20.84 4.45 -1.87
N SER A 127 20.33 3.33 -2.40
CA SER A 127 19.02 2.80 -2.03
C SER A 127 18.89 2.50 -0.54
N ARG A 128 19.93 1.93 0.10
CA ARG A 128 19.93 1.69 1.55
C ARG A 128 19.88 2.98 2.36
N LEU A 129 20.60 4.01 1.93
CA LEU A 129 20.57 5.32 2.59
C LEU A 129 19.22 6.02 2.37
N VAL A 130 18.57 5.86 1.22
CA VAL A 130 17.20 6.34 1.00
C VAL A 130 16.23 5.71 1.99
N GLU A 131 16.33 4.39 2.22
CA GLU A 131 15.48 3.68 3.19
C GLU A 131 15.69 4.21 4.62
N GLN A 132 16.94 4.48 5.00
CA GLN A 132 17.31 4.94 6.34
C GLN A 132 16.94 6.41 6.59
N TYR A 133 17.19 7.30 5.63
CA TYR A 133 17.01 8.74 5.82
C TYR A 133 15.69 9.28 5.26
N GLY A 134 14.96 8.49 4.47
CA GLY A 134 13.67 8.92 3.89
C GLY A 134 13.79 10.09 2.92
N LYS A 135 14.97 10.31 2.33
CA LYS A 135 15.26 11.40 1.39
C LYS A 135 15.99 10.87 0.15
N PRO A 136 15.95 11.57 -1.00
CA PRO A 136 16.78 11.22 -2.15
C PRO A 136 18.27 11.19 -1.79
N VAL A 137 19.00 10.22 -2.34
CA VAL A 137 20.44 10.03 -2.10
C VAL A 137 21.18 9.91 -3.42
N ILE A 138 22.31 10.61 -3.53
CA ILE A 138 23.26 10.53 -4.62
C ILE A 138 24.63 10.22 -4.06
N LEU A 139 25.22 9.12 -4.52
CA LEU A 139 26.59 8.76 -4.21
C LEU A 139 27.45 8.91 -5.45
N ILE A 140 28.62 9.54 -5.33
CA ILE A 140 29.53 9.88 -6.43
C ILE A 140 30.90 9.22 -6.22
N SER A 141 31.34 8.43 -7.18
CA SER A 141 32.69 7.90 -7.24
C SER A 141 33.62 8.89 -7.94
N LEU A 142 34.63 9.42 -7.25
CA LEU A 142 35.59 10.41 -7.74
C LEU A 142 36.96 9.77 -8.04
N ARG A 143 37.03 8.98 -9.12
CA ARG A 143 38.30 8.37 -9.51
C ARG A 143 39.32 9.45 -9.94
N PRO A 144 40.62 9.30 -9.59
CA PRO A 144 41.64 10.27 -9.98
C PRO A 144 41.69 10.45 -11.51
N ASN A 145 41.78 11.71 -11.96
CA ASN A 145 41.85 12.10 -13.37
C ASN A 145 40.67 11.64 -14.26
N ASP A 146 39.51 11.35 -13.67
CA ASP A 146 38.29 10.97 -14.39
C ASP A 146 37.12 11.84 -13.92
N LEU A 147 36.05 11.88 -14.71
CA LEU A 147 34.78 12.47 -14.29
C LEU A 147 34.16 11.64 -13.17
N GLY A 148 33.64 12.33 -12.16
CA GLY A 148 32.90 11.71 -11.07
C GLY A 148 31.66 11.00 -11.60
N ARG A 149 31.49 9.72 -11.28
CA ARG A 149 30.32 8.92 -11.68
C ARG A 149 29.34 8.82 -10.52
N GLY A 150 28.16 9.39 -10.69
CA GLY A 150 27.10 9.44 -9.69
C GLY A 150 25.94 8.48 -9.98
N SER A 151 25.37 7.92 -8.92
CA SER A 151 24.10 7.19 -8.96
C SER A 151 23.12 7.79 -7.97
N ALA A 152 21.95 8.17 -8.47
CA ALA A 152 20.85 8.77 -7.72
C ALA A 152 19.75 7.76 -7.44
N ARG A 153 19.13 7.85 -6.26
CA ARG A 153 17.91 7.14 -5.86
C ARG A 153 16.96 8.12 -5.18
N SER A 154 15.68 8.01 -5.52
CA SER A 154 14.64 8.92 -5.03
C SER A 154 13.70 8.27 -4.02
N VAL A 155 12.82 9.08 -3.46
CA VAL A 155 11.64 8.68 -2.69
C VAL A 155 10.36 8.95 -3.48
N ALA A 156 9.26 8.30 -3.12
CA ALA A 156 7.96 8.58 -3.73
C ALA A 156 7.59 10.06 -3.60
N GLY A 157 7.06 10.64 -4.67
CA GLY A 157 6.75 12.09 -4.75
C GLY A 157 7.92 12.97 -5.18
N CYS A 158 9.15 12.46 -5.24
CA CYS A 158 10.32 13.21 -5.71
C CYS A 158 10.79 12.69 -7.08
N ASP A 159 10.67 13.49 -8.14
CA ASP A 159 11.29 13.18 -9.43
C ASP A 159 12.77 13.61 -9.43
N ILE A 160 13.66 12.66 -9.11
CA ILE A 160 15.10 12.95 -9.02
C ILE A 160 15.70 13.29 -10.38
N HIS A 161 15.13 12.78 -11.47
CA HIS A 161 15.63 13.03 -12.81
C HIS A 161 15.35 14.48 -13.22
N GLN A 162 14.14 15.00 -12.97
CA GLN A 162 13.82 16.41 -13.20
C GLN A 162 14.68 17.33 -12.34
N ALA A 163 14.87 16.99 -11.07
CA ALA A 163 15.75 17.77 -10.18
C ALA A 163 17.19 17.82 -10.72
N ILE A 164 17.75 16.68 -11.15
CA ILE A 164 19.08 16.62 -11.77
C ILE A 164 19.14 17.44 -13.06
N LYS A 165 18.08 17.39 -13.88
CA LYS A 165 17.98 18.13 -15.15
C LYS A 165 18.10 19.65 -14.94
N THR A 166 17.60 20.20 -13.84
CA THR A 166 17.79 21.63 -13.52
C THR A 166 19.27 22.01 -13.35
N GLN A 167 20.11 21.04 -13.01
CA GLN A 167 21.54 21.20 -12.78
C GLN A 167 22.41 20.76 -13.99
N ALA A 168 21.81 20.58 -15.17
CA ALA A 168 22.50 20.07 -16.37
C ALA A 168 23.79 20.82 -16.73
N HIS A 169 23.85 22.13 -16.46
CA HIS A 169 25.03 22.97 -16.71
C HIS A 169 26.27 22.58 -15.90
N LEU A 170 26.12 21.83 -14.80
CA LEU A 170 27.21 21.33 -13.96
C LEU A 170 27.66 19.91 -14.36
N LEU A 171 26.94 19.27 -15.28
CA LEU A 171 27.07 17.85 -15.58
C LEU A 171 27.68 17.64 -16.97
N ALA A 172 28.59 16.68 -17.06
CA ALA A 172 29.10 16.18 -18.34
C ALA A 172 28.08 15.26 -19.04
N GLY A 173 27.15 14.68 -18.29
CA GLY A 173 26.05 13.88 -18.81
C GLY A 173 25.19 13.32 -17.70
N PHE A 174 23.91 13.06 -17.99
CA PHE A 174 22.97 12.43 -17.05
C PHE A 174 21.84 11.75 -17.80
N GLY A 175 21.11 10.87 -17.11
CA GLY A 175 19.91 10.23 -17.62
C GLY A 175 19.28 9.30 -16.60
N GLY A 176 18.05 8.87 -16.85
CA GLY A 176 17.34 7.93 -15.99
C GLY A 176 15.84 8.18 -15.94
N HIS A 177 15.25 7.87 -14.80
CA HIS A 177 13.82 7.89 -14.53
C HIS A 177 13.54 8.59 -13.19
N PRO A 178 12.27 8.91 -12.88
CA PRO A 178 11.92 9.67 -11.68
C PRO A 178 12.46 9.10 -10.36
N MET A 179 12.63 7.77 -10.25
CA MET A 179 13.12 7.11 -9.03
C MET A 179 14.63 6.81 -9.02
N ALA A 180 15.30 6.90 -10.16
CA ALA A 180 16.72 6.53 -10.29
C ALA A 180 17.38 7.19 -11.50
N ALA A 181 18.55 7.78 -11.31
CA ALA A 181 19.31 8.41 -12.38
C ALA A 181 20.81 8.16 -12.25
N GLY A 182 21.52 8.22 -13.37
CA GLY A 182 22.98 8.27 -13.43
C GLY A 182 23.43 9.65 -13.87
N LEU A 183 24.59 10.10 -13.37
CA LEU A 183 25.19 11.37 -13.77
C LEU A 183 26.73 11.30 -13.81
N ALA A 184 27.33 12.24 -14.53
CA ALA A 184 28.76 12.48 -14.57
C ALA A 184 29.05 13.97 -14.35
N LEU A 185 30.01 14.30 -13.49
CA LEU A 185 30.41 15.69 -13.20
C LEU A 185 31.90 15.80 -12.86
N ALA A 186 32.45 17.00 -12.98
CA ALA A 186 33.80 17.28 -12.49
C ALA A 186 33.81 17.35 -10.94
N PRO A 187 34.90 16.94 -10.25
CA PRO A 187 34.97 16.95 -8.79
C PRO A 187 34.65 18.32 -8.14
N GLU A 188 35.07 19.41 -8.77
CA GLU A 188 34.81 20.79 -8.35
C GLU A 188 33.31 21.15 -8.36
N ASN A 189 32.50 20.47 -9.18
CA ASN A 189 31.08 20.72 -9.32
C ASN A 189 30.23 20.03 -8.25
N VAL A 190 30.80 19.16 -7.40
CA VAL A 190 30.05 18.40 -6.38
C VAL A 190 29.34 19.34 -5.41
N MET A 191 30.02 20.38 -4.93
CA MET A 191 29.46 21.35 -3.98
C MET A 191 28.37 22.25 -4.60
N PRO A 192 28.58 22.88 -5.78
CA PRO A 192 27.51 23.56 -6.51
C PRO A 192 26.30 22.66 -6.78
N PHE A 193 26.54 21.44 -7.25
CA PHE A 193 25.49 20.48 -7.59
C PHE A 193 24.65 20.10 -6.37
N ARG A 194 25.29 19.84 -5.22
CA ARG A 194 24.58 19.54 -3.95
C ARG A 194 23.59 20.64 -3.57
N ARG A 195 24.00 21.90 -3.67
CA ARG A 195 23.15 23.05 -3.31
C ARG A 195 21.98 23.21 -4.27
N GLY A 196 22.27 23.31 -5.57
CA GLY A 196 21.23 23.50 -6.58
C GLY A 196 20.24 22.34 -6.64
N LEU A 197 20.69 21.11 -6.41
CA LEU A 197 19.80 19.96 -6.32
C LEU A 197 18.90 20.03 -5.08
N SER A 198 19.43 20.45 -3.92
CA SER A 198 18.63 20.58 -2.71
C SER A 198 17.52 21.63 -2.88
N GLU A 199 17.83 22.74 -3.54
CA GLU A 199 16.85 23.78 -3.88
C GLU A 199 15.78 23.23 -4.83
N ALA A 200 16.19 22.49 -5.87
CA ALA A 200 15.26 21.88 -6.82
C ALA A 200 14.32 20.82 -6.21
N LEU A 201 14.65 20.30 -5.02
CA LEU A 201 13.86 19.31 -4.28
C LEU A 201 13.10 19.90 -3.08
N GLU A 202 13.11 21.23 -2.93
CA GLU A 202 12.34 21.89 -1.89
C GLU A 202 10.84 21.60 -2.06
N GLY A 203 10.15 21.27 -0.96
CA GLY A 203 8.74 20.90 -0.96
C GLY A 203 8.40 19.52 -1.54
N CYS A 204 9.36 18.79 -2.13
CA CYS A 204 9.12 17.46 -2.70
C CYS A 204 9.17 16.33 -1.66
N LEU A 205 9.83 16.57 -0.52
CA LEU A 205 9.94 15.57 0.55
C LEU A 205 8.57 15.37 1.21
N PRO A 206 8.07 14.13 1.31
CA PRO A 206 6.82 13.87 2.02
C PRO A 206 6.95 14.33 3.48
N SER A 207 5.86 14.85 4.04
CA SER A 207 5.74 15.08 5.48
C SER A 207 6.25 13.85 6.23
N SER A 208 7.14 14.06 7.21
CA SER A 208 7.88 13.00 7.94
C SER A 208 7.00 11.92 8.61
N THR A 209 5.68 12.09 8.63
CA THR A 209 4.73 11.10 9.11
C THR A 209 4.38 10.10 8.01
N LYS A 210 5.21 9.07 7.81
CA LYS A 210 4.77 7.85 7.11
C LYS A 210 3.61 7.24 7.92
N THR A 211 2.38 7.47 7.47
CA THR A 211 1.21 6.84 8.07
C THR A 211 1.18 5.38 7.63
N ILE A 212 1.47 4.47 8.55
CA ILE A 212 1.34 3.03 8.30
C ILE A 212 -0.11 2.64 8.59
N ARG A 213 -0.80 2.15 7.56
CA ARG A 213 -2.14 1.58 7.69
C ARG A 213 -2.04 0.06 7.56
N PRO A 214 -2.38 -0.70 8.60
CA PRO A 214 -2.61 -2.14 8.46
C PRO A 214 -3.72 -2.38 7.44
N ASP A 215 -3.55 -3.42 6.63
CA ASP A 215 -4.55 -3.86 5.64
C ASP A 215 -5.65 -4.68 6.32
N LEU A 216 -5.32 -5.36 7.43
CA LEU A 216 -6.27 -6.11 8.25
C LEU A 216 -5.91 -6.03 9.74
N MET A 217 -6.91 -5.80 10.58
CA MET A 217 -6.76 -5.94 12.04
C MET A 217 -7.05 -7.40 12.44
N VAL A 218 -6.16 -7.99 13.23
CA VAL A 218 -6.25 -9.39 13.68
C VAL A 218 -5.90 -9.51 15.16
N GLU A 219 -6.49 -10.51 15.81
CA GLU A 219 -6.08 -10.93 17.16
C GLU A 219 -4.77 -11.72 17.10
N LEU A 220 -3.99 -11.70 18.18
CA LEU A 220 -2.70 -12.39 18.20
C LEU A 220 -2.86 -13.90 17.97
N SER A 221 -3.93 -14.49 18.49
CA SER A 221 -4.30 -15.91 18.31
C SER A 221 -4.57 -16.32 16.85
N GLN A 222 -4.87 -15.35 15.98
CA GLN A 222 -5.12 -15.59 14.55
C GLN A 222 -3.82 -15.65 13.73
N LEU A 223 -2.68 -15.26 14.31
CA LEU A 223 -1.38 -15.35 13.66
C LEU A 223 -0.92 -16.81 13.63
N ASN A 224 -1.39 -17.55 12.63
CA ASN A 224 -1.10 -18.96 12.46
C ASN A 224 -1.00 -19.36 10.97
N VAL A 225 -0.70 -20.63 10.73
CA VAL A 225 -0.47 -21.18 9.38
C VAL A 225 -1.72 -21.08 8.49
N ASP A 226 -2.93 -21.15 9.06
CA ASP A 226 -4.17 -21.04 8.28
C ASP A 226 -4.36 -19.62 7.72
N LEU A 227 -4.05 -18.60 8.53
CA LEU A 227 -4.03 -17.21 8.08
C LEU A 227 -2.96 -17.00 7.01
N LEU A 228 -1.74 -17.51 7.23
CA LEU A 228 -0.65 -17.45 6.24
C LEU A 228 -1.09 -18.08 4.91
N THR A 229 -1.65 -19.28 4.94
CA THR A 229 -2.14 -20.01 3.75
C THR A 229 -3.20 -19.21 3.00
N THR A 230 -4.07 -18.51 3.74
CA THR A 230 -5.09 -17.64 3.15
C THR A 230 -4.48 -16.42 2.48
N ILE A 231 -3.54 -15.75 3.15
CA ILE A 231 -2.81 -14.60 2.60
C ILE A 231 -2.02 -15.00 1.35
N GLN A 232 -1.38 -16.17 1.35
CA GLN A 232 -0.61 -16.67 0.21
C GLN A 232 -1.42 -16.88 -1.07
N LYS A 233 -2.76 -16.98 -1.00
CA LYS A 233 -3.61 -16.99 -2.20
C LYS A 233 -3.56 -15.67 -2.99
N LEU A 234 -3.12 -14.59 -2.34
CA LEU A 234 -2.93 -13.28 -2.95
C LEU A 234 -1.53 -13.11 -3.55
N ALA A 235 -0.61 -14.04 -3.29
CA ALA A 235 0.72 -14.04 -3.88
C ALA A 235 0.62 -14.26 -5.41
N PRO A 236 1.63 -13.85 -6.19
CA PRO A 236 2.92 -13.31 -5.77
C PRO A 236 2.85 -11.84 -5.32
N PHE A 237 3.52 -11.52 -4.23
CA PHE A 237 3.70 -10.16 -3.75
C PHE A 237 4.81 -9.41 -4.50
N GLY A 238 4.86 -8.10 -4.33
CA GLY A 238 5.87 -7.23 -4.92
C GLY A 238 5.34 -5.85 -5.25
N ASN A 239 6.03 -5.16 -6.16
CA ASN A 239 5.58 -3.85 -6.61
C ASN A 239 4.24 -3.97 -7.35
N GLY A 240 3.22 -3.26 -6.89
CA GLY A 240 1.84 -3.37 -7.39
C GLY A 240 0.96 -4.39 -6.64
N ASN A 241 1.55 -5.24 -5.79
CA ASN A 241 0.84 -6.15 -4.90
C ASN A 241 1.65 -6.34 -3.60
N PRO A 242 1.74 -5.32 -2.73
CA PRO A 242 2.59 -5.39 -1.54
C PRO A 242 2.11 -6.48 -0.58
N SER A 243 3.02 -7.00 0.25
CA SER A 243 2.67 -7.95 1.30
C SER A 243 1.64 -7.36 2.25
N ILE A 244 0.70 -8.21 2.68
CA ILE A 244 -0.40 -7.81 3.58
C ILE A 244 0.16 -7.46 4.95
N ARG A 245 -0.08 -6.22 5.38
CA ARG A 245 0.26 -5.74 6.73
C ARG A 245 -0.90 -6.02 7.66
N LEU A 246 -0.61 -6.73 8.73
CA LEU A 246 -1.55 -7.04 9.79
C LEU A 246 -1.35 -6.08 10.97
N GLY A 247 -2.44 -5.76 11.66
CA GLY A 247 -2.43 -4.92 12.84
C GLY A 247 -2.97 -5.67 14.07
N CYS A 248 -2.25 -5.58 15.18
CA CYS A 248 -2.69 -6.04 16.48
C CYS A 248 -2.73 -4.85 17.46
N ARG A 249 -3.72 -4.80 18.35
CA ARG A 249 -3.89 -3.67 19.30
C ARG A 249 -3.64 -4.10 20.74
N GLY A 250 -3.26 -3.12 21.56
CA GLY A 250 -3.25 -3.26 23.01
C GLY A 250 -2.26 -4.32 23.53
N LEU A 251 -1.17 -4.55 22.82
CA LEU A 251 -0.14 -5.52 23.18
C LEU A 251 0.76 -5.00 24.29
N ARG A 252 1.42 -5.92 24.99
CA ARG A 252 2.51 -5.64 25.93
C ARG A 252 3.76 -6.42 25.56
N LEU A 253 4.92 -5.86 25.88
CA LEU A 253 6.20 -6.55 25.68
C LEU A 253 6.45 -7.48 26.88
N VAL A 254 6.71 -8.75 26.60
CA VAL A 254 7.02 -9.77 27.61
C VAL A 254 8.52 -10.00 27.71
N ASP A 255 9.20 -10.07 26.57
CA ASP A 255 10.64 -10.36 26.49
C ASP A 255 11.26 -9.72 25.26
N GLU A 256 12.55 -9.42 25.32
CA GLU A 256 13.35 -8.96 24.19
C GLU A 256 14.72 -9.62 24.15
N ALA A 257 15.17 -10.01 22.96
CA ALA A 257 16.49 -10.63 22.78
C ALA A 257 17.13 -10.20 21.46
N LEU A 258 18.44 -9.92 21.49
CA LEU A 258 19.22 -9.69 20.28
C LEU A 258 19.65 -11.01 19.64
N PHE A 259 19.71 -11.04 18.31
CA PHE A 259 20.18 -12.20 17.54
C PHE A 259 20.84 -11.80 16.21
N GLY A 260 21.39 -12.79 15.50
CA GLY A 260 22.15 -12.60 14.26
C GLY A 260 23.67 -12.61 14.50
N LYS A 261 24.46 -12.80 13.43
CA LYS A 261 25.93 -12.98 13.54
C LYS A 261 26.66 -11.80 14.20
N ALA A 262 26.13 -10.59 14.02
CA ALA A 262 26.66 -9.36 14.62
C ALA A 262 25.75 -8.80 15.72
N GLY A 263 24.67 -9.50 16.08
CA GLY A 263 23.69 -9.01 17.05
C GLY A 263 22.79 -7.89 16.52
N ASP A 264 22.72 -7.72 15.20
CA ASP A 264 22.03 -6.59 14.55
C ASP A 264 20.50 -6.70 14.58
N HIS A 265 19.92 -7.82 15.01
CA HIS A 265 18.47 -8.04 14.95
C HIS A 265 17.89 -8.20 16.34
N LYS A 266 16.62 -7.83 16.51
CA LYS A 266 15.91 -7.94 17.78
C LYS A 266 14.70 -8.84 17.62
N ARG A 267 14.48 -9.76 18.57
CA ARG A 267 13.26 -10.56 18.68
C ARG A 267 12.48 -10.04 19.88
N LEU A 268 11.22 -9.69 19.66
CA LEU A 268 10.29 -9.25 20.69
C LEU A 268 9.28 -10.37 20.95
N THR A 269 9.03 -10.71 22.20
CA THR A 269 7.88 -11.56 22.57
C THR A 269 6.79 -10.63 23.05
N VAL A 270 5.68 -10.59 22.32
CA VAL A 270 4.53 -9.72 22.62
C VAL A 270 3.35 -10.54 23.11
N GLU A 271 2.51 -9.96 23.95
CA GLU A 271 1.32 -10.60 24.51
C GLU A 271 0.10 -9.68 24.40
N ASP A 272 -1.08 -10.25 24.12
CA ASP A 272 -2.36 -9.55 24.16
C ASP A 272 -3.05 -9.62 25.55
N GLU A 273 -4.24 -9.02 25.69
CA GLU A 273 -4.99 -9.05 26.95
C GLU A 273 -5.53 -10.44 27.32
N GLU A 274 -5.68 -11.33 26.34
CA GLU A 274 -6.15 -12.71 26.53
C GLU A 274 -5.01 -13.66 26.94
N GLY A 275 -3.76 -13.19 26.91
CA GLY A 275 -2.57 -13.93 27.31
C GLY A 275 -1.91 -14.72 26.17
N TYR A 276 -2.35 -14.54 24.92
CA TYR A 276 -1.66 -15.16 23.78
C TYR A 276 -0.33 -14.45 23.55
N GLN A 277 0.72 -15.23 23.28
CA GLN A 277 2.05 -14.71 23.01
C GLN A 277 2.50 -15.01 21.58
N GLN A 278 3.22 -14.07 21.00
CA GLN A 278 3.82 -14.21 19.68
C GLN A 278 5.24 -13.63 19.69
N ALA A 279 6.21 -14.40 19.20
CA ALA A 279 7.53 -13.87 18.91
C ALA A 279 7.48 -13.10 17.59
N VAL A 280 8.08 -11.90 17.52
CA VAL A 280 8.11 -10.99 16.37
C VAL A 280 9.55 -10.58 16.10
N ILE A 281 9.98 -10.69 14.85
CA ILE A 281 11.32 -10.32 14.40
C ILE A 281 11.36 -8.85 14.00
N TRP A 282 12.33 -8.12 14.54
CA TRP A 282 12.68 -6.77 14.12
C TRP A 282 14.08 -6.76 13.50
N TRP A 283 14.09 -6.88 12.18
CA TRP A 283 15.32 -6.78 11.40
C TRP A 283 15.96 -5.40 11.60
N ARG A 284 17.26 -5.39 11.91
CA ARG A 284 18.04 -4.16 12.21
C ARG A 284 17.52 -3.35 13.41
N GLY A 285 16.71 -3.95 14.29
CA GLY A 285 16.15 -3.28 15.46
C GLY A 285 17.07 -3.21 16.68
N ALA A 286 18.35 -3.60 16.57
CA ALA A 286 19.25 -3.72 17.73
C ALA A 286 19.46 -2.39 18.47
N THR A 287 19.60 -1.29 17.74
CA THR A 287 19.78 0.06 18.30
C THR A 287 18.48 0.81 18.52
N GLU A 288 17.36 0.26 18.07
CA GLU A 288 16.05 0.91 18.15
C GLU A 288 15.42 0.73 19.54
N ARG A 289 14.66 1.72 20.00
CA ARG A 289 13.93 1.63 21.28
C ARG A 289 12.76 0.65 21.14
N SER A 290 12.68 -0.29 22.08
CA SER A 290 11.56 -1.22 22.17
C SER A 290 10.30 -0.53 22.70
N PRO A 291 9.09 -1.01 22.37
CA PRO A 291 7.85 -0.42 22.87
C PRO A 291 7.77 -0.49 24.41
N GLU A 292 7.29 0.58 25.02
CA GLU A 292 7.04 0.65 26.46
C GLU A 292 5.53 0.68 26.75
N GLY A 293 5.14 0.06 27.86
CA GLY A 293 3.74 -0.04 28.26
C GLY A 293 2.89 -0.84 27.27
N ARG A 294 1.67 -0.36 27.02
CA ARG A 294 0.78 -0.93 26.00
C ARG A 294 1.06 -0.28 24.64
N PHE A 295 0.95 -1.05 23.57
CA PHE A 295 1.18 -0.56 22.21
C PHE A 295 0.35 -1.29 21.17
N ASP A 296 0.15 -0.66 20.02
CA ASP A 296 -0.37 -1.31 18.82
C ASP A 296 0.81 -1.68 17.91
N LEU A 297 0.71 -2.81 17.23
CA LEU A 297 1.76 -3.38 16.40
C LEU A 297 1.25 -3.59 14.98
N ALA A 298 2.00 -3.11 13.99
CA ALA A 298 1.87 -3.50 12.60
C ALA A 298 2.98 -4.50 12.26
N LEU A 299 2.60 -5.61 11.63
CA LEU A 299 3.49 -6.72 11.29
C LEU A 299 3.13 -7.37 9.95
N THR A 300 4.04 -8.15 9.38
CA THR A 300 3.78 -9.07 8.27
C THR A 300 4.00 -10.51 8.73
N ILE A 301 3.44 -11.47 7.99
CA ILE A 301 3.69 -12.90 8.21
C ILE A 301 4.25 -13.56 6.94
N SER A 302 5.20 -14.48 7.11
CA SER A 302 5.84 -15.26 6.07
C SER A 302 6.07 -16.71 6.53
N PRO A 303 6.36 -17.65 5.62
CA PRO A 303 6.83 -18.99 6.00
C PRO A 303 8.15 -18.91 6.77
N ASP A 304 8.29 -19.70 7.83
CA ASP A 304 9.56 -19.84 8.52
C ASP A 304 10.46 -20.85 7.79
N ASP A 305 11.28 -20.37 6.86
CA ASP A 305 12.19 -21.23 6.09
C ASP A 305 13.27 -21.91 6.96
N PHE A 306 13.56 -21.39 8.15
CA PHE A 306 14.57 -21.96 9.05
C PHE A 306 14.07 -23.22 9.75
N ARG A 307 12.79 -23.23 10.16
CA ARG A 307 12.10 -24.40 10.71
C ARG A 307 11.41 -25.26 9.64
N GLY A 308 11.67 -24.98 8.37
CA GLY A 308 11.19 -25.80 7.28
C GLY A 308 9.73 -25.53 6.91
N GLY A 309 9.25 -24.29 7.02
CA GLY A 309 8.02 -23.77 6.39
C GLY A 309 6.71 -24.14 7.09
N ASP A 310 6.74 -25.02 8.09
CA ASP A 310 5.55 -25.48 8.82
C ASP A 310 5.17 -24.56 9.99
N ALA A 311 5.87 -23.44 10.13
CA ALA A 311 5.61 -22.40 11.12
C ALA A 311 5.57 -21.04 10.43
N ILE A 312 4.96 -20.07 11.09
CA ILE A 312 4.98 -18.68 10.64
C ILE A 312 6.20 -17.95 11.22
N GLN A 313 6.75 -17.05 10.42
CA GLN A 313 7.62 -15.96 10.85
C GLN A 313 6.81 -14.67 10.81
N THR A 314 6.86 -13.89 11.89
CA THR A 314 6.24 -12.57 11.98
C THR A 314 7.33 -11.50 12.00
N GLU A 315 7.15 -10.43 11.24
CA GLU A 315 8.13 -9.35 11.14
C GLU A 315 7.50 -8.02 11.51
N LEU A 316 8.18 -7.26 12.36
CA LEU A 316 7.74 -5.93 12.80
C LEU A 316 7.86 -4.95 11.63
N VAL A 317 6.76 -4.28 11.32
CA VAL A 317 6.72 -3.16 10.37
C VAL A 317 6.84 -1.84 11.11
N ALA A 318 6.02 -1.67 12.15
CA ALA A 318 6.08 -0.53 13.06
C ALA A 318 5.25 -0.81 14.31
N PHE A 319 5.47 -0.02 15.36
CA PHE A 319 4.58 0.04 16.50
C PHE A 319 4.24 1.49 16.81
N ARG A 320 3.15 1.69 17.56
CA ARG A 320 2.86 2.96 18.22
C ARG A 320 2.51 2.69 19.67
N GLU A 321 3.02 3.51 20.57
CA GLU A 321 2.57 3.48 21.96
C GLU A 321 1.05 3.69 21.99
N TRP A 322 0.38 2.88 22.80
CA TRP A 322 -1.06 2.92 22.91
C TRP A 322 -1.43 4.20 23.65
N THR A 323 -1.76 5.22 22.87
CA THR A 323 -2.46 6.38 23.37
C THR A 323 -3.92 5.98 23.50
N PRO A 324 -4.56 6.12 24.68
CA PRO A 324 -5.97 5.82 24.85
C PRO A 324 -6.77 6.71 23.89
N THR A 325 -7.09 6.16 22.73
CA THR A 325 -7.77 6.89 21.66
C THR A 325 -9.25 6.83 21.99
N THR A 326 -9.68 7.79 22.80
CA THR A 326 -11.08 8.02 23.19
C THR A 326 -11.66 6.87 24.02
N VAL A 327 -12.19 7.22 25.21
CA VAL A 327 -13.04 6.35 26.02
C VAL A 327 -13.92 5.50 25.10
N VAL A 328 -13.80 4.17 25.18
CA VAL A 328 -14.81 3.26 24.64
C VAL A 328 -16.10 3.63 25.34
N ARG A 329 -16.86 4.55 24.74
CA ARG A 329 -18.23 4.79 25.17
C ARG A 329 -18.96 3.52 24.77
N ASP A 330 -19.65 2.89 25.71
CA ASP A 330 -20.57 1.81 25.37
C ASP A 330 -21.61 2.38 24.40
N VAL A 331 -21.37 2.20 23.11
CA VAL A 331 -22.30 2.61 22.06
C VAL A 331 -23.45 1.61 22.09
N GLU A 332 -24.65 2.11 22.38
CA GLU A 332 -25.88 1.32 22.31
C GLU A 332 -26.19 1.02 20.83
N PHE A 333 -26.54 -0.22 20.51
CA PHE A 333 -26.96 -0.60 19.15
C PHE A 333 -28.42 -1.02 19.16
N ILE A 334 -29.19 -0.50 18.21
CA ILE A 334 -30.55 -0.94 17.91
C ILE A 334 -30.57 -1.49 16.49
N ASP A 335 -30.96 -2.75 16.32
CA ASP A 335 -30.90 -3.45 15.04
C ASP A 335 -32.29 -3.63 14.40
N TYR A 336 -32.56 -2.88 13.34
CA TYR A 336 -33.78 -2.97 12.53
C TYR A 336 -33.58 -3.76 11.23
N ARG A 337 -32.37 -4.29 10.95
CA ARG A 337 -32.08 -5.00 9.69
C ARG A 337 -32.95 -6.25 9.52
N THR A 338 -33.26 -6.95 10.60
CA THR A 338 -34.06 -8.19 10.62
C THR A 338 -35.56 -7.95 10.43
N LEU A 339 -36.07 -6.80 10.89
CA LEU A 339 -37.48 -6.42 10.71
C LEU A 339 -37.83 -6.13 9.23
N ILE A 340 -36.81 -5.79 8.44
CA ILE A 340 -36.93 -5.51 7.00
C ILE A 340 -36.81 -6.79 6.15
N SER A 341 -36.09 -7.82 6.61
CA SER A 341 -35.93 -9.07 5.86
C SER A 341 -37.21 -9.92 5.83
N ASP A 342 -38.01 -9.91 6.90
CA ASP A 342 -39.23 -10.74 6.98
C ASP A 342 -40.38 -10.22 6.09
N GLN A 343 -40.41 -8.92 5.78
CA GLN A 343 -41.44 -8.35 4.90
C GLN A 343 -41.11 -8.48 3.39
N GLN A 344 -39.83 -8.67 3.02
CA GLN A 344 -39.45 -8.85 1.62
C GLN A 344 -39.75 -10.25 1.06
N LEU A 345 -39.89 -11.27 1.92
CA LEU A 345 -40.25 -12.63 1.51
C LEU A 345 -41.74 -12.80 1.14
N ALA A 346 -42.59 -11.81 1.44
CA ALA A 346 -44.03 -11.87 1.16
C ALA A 346 -44.46 -11.19 -0.15
N VAL A 347 -43.56 -10.52 -0.89
CA VAL A 347 -43.91 -9.77 -2.11
C VAL A 347 -43.26 -10.40 -3.34
N SER A 348 -43.79 -11.54 -3.76
CA SER A 348 -43.48 -12.19 -5.03
C SER A 348 -44.67 -12.13 -5.98
N SER A 349 -44.89 -10.99 -6.63
CA SER A 349 -45.56 -10.91 -7.94
C SER A 349 -45.55 -9.46 -8.46
N GLN A 350 -44.81 -9.24 -9.54
CA GLN A 350 -44.99 -8.20 -10.56
C GLN A 350 -45.67 -6.89 -10.14
N GLN A 351 -44.85 -5.85 -9.97
CA GLN A 351 -45.05 -4.41 -10.26
C GLN A 351 -44.44 -3.53 -9.16
N SER A 352 -43.60 -2.58 -9.60
CA SER A 352 -43.03 -1.45 -8.85
C SER A 352 -42.15 -1.78 -7.65
N ALA A 353 -40.86 -1.43 -7.77
CA ALA A 353 -39.99 -1.17 -6.62
C ALA A 353 -40.51 0.09 -5.87
N SER A 354 -41.60 -0.05 -5.14
CA SER A 354 -42.17 1.01 -4.30
C SER A 354 -42.15 0.55 -2.86
N GLN A 355 -41.18 1.11 -2.14
CA GLN A 355 -41.25 1.47 -0.72
C GLN A 355 -41.66 0.35 0.25
N LEU A 356 -40.69 -0.08 1.08
CA LEU A 356 -41.01 -0.51 2.44
C LEU A 356 -41.99 0.51 3.05
N PRO A 357 -42.96 0.11 3.88
CA PRO A 357 -43.89 1.07 4.47
C PRO A 357 -43.10 2.04 5.37
N ILE A 358 -42.75 3.19 4.80
CA ILE A 358 -42.01 4.31 5.40
C ILE A 358 -42.70 4.75 6.70
N SER A 359 -44.01 4.50 6.84
CA SER A 359 -44.82 4.84 8.00
C SER A 359 -44.31 4.29 9.33
N ASN A 360 -43.73 3.08 9.37
CA ASN A 360 -43.19 2.51 10.61
C ASN A 360 -41.80 3.05 10.97
N LEU A 361 -41.04 3.53 9.98
CA LEU A 361 -39.71 4.10 10.19
C LEU A 361 -39.78 5.61 10.46
N GLN A 362 -40.76 6.32 9.88
CA GLN A 362 -41.04 7.72 10.22
C GLN A 362 -41.45 7.87 11.68
N SER A 363 -42.35 7.01 12.19
CA SER A 363 -42.72 7.02 13.61
C SER A 363 -41.54 6.70 14.53
N LEU A 364 -40.63 5.82 14.10
CA LEU A 364 -39.38 5.55 14.81
C LEU A 364 -38.48 6.80 14.85
N ILE A 365 -38.24 7.42 13.69
CA ILE A 365 -37.41 8.61 13.54
C ILE A 365 -37.97 9.78 14.37
N SER A 366 -39.29 9.98 14.38
CA SER A 366 -39.95 11.04 15.15
C SER A 366 -39.78 10.90 16.67
N ASN A 367 -39.43 9.70 17.16
CA ASN A 367 -39.23 9.42 18.58
C ASN A 367 -37.74 9.37 18.99
N LEU A 368 -36.81 9.61 18.07
CA LEU A 368 -35.38 9.61 18.41
C LEU A 368 -35.00 10.87 19.21
N PRO A 369 -34.23 10.73 20.29
CA PRO A 369 -33.74 11.89 21.04
C PRO A 369 -32.76 12.69 20.19
N SER A 370 -32.99 14.00 20.10
CA SER A 370 -32.09 14.96 19.46
C SER A 370 -30.85 15.24 20.33
N PRO A 371 -29.65 15.48 19.76
CA PRO A 371 -29.34 15.50 18.33
C PRO A 371 -29.15 14.10 17.73
N PHE A 372 -29.81 13.84 16.60
CA PHE A 372 -29.60 12.64 15.80
C PHE A 372 -29.33 12.99 14.33
N LEU A 373 -28.62 12.10 13.62
CA LEU A 373 -28.40 12.19 12.18
C LEU A 373 -28.86 10.92 11.48
N ILE A 374 -29.44 11.08 10.30
CA ILE A 374 -29.80 9.95 9.42
C ILE A 374 -28.80 9.92 8.26
N TRP A 375 -27.85 9.01 8.33
CA TRP A 375 -26.89 8.80 7.27
C TRP A 375 -27.50 7.94 6.16
N SER A 376 -27.68 8.55 4.99
CA SER A 376 -28.21 7.91 3.78
C SER A 376 -27.40 8.33 2.56
N GLU A 377 -27.09 7.38 1.69
CA GLU A 377 -26.30 7.62 0.49
C GLU A 377 -26.84 6.88 -0.72
N GLY A 378 -26.61 7.44 -1.91
CA GLY A 378 -27.20 6.96 -3.15
C GLY A 378 -28.69 7.30 -3.27
N VAL A 379 -29.46 7.12 -2.19
CA VAL A 379 -30.92 7.26 -2.17
C VAL A 379 -31.37 8.52 -1.44
N THR A 380 -32.43 9.14 -1.96
CA THR A 380 -33.13 10.26 -1.32
C THR A 380 -34.46 9.76 -0.77
N LEU A 381 -34.77 10.11 0.47
CA LEU A 381 -36.03 9.78 1.12
C LEU A 381 -37.00 10.97 1.01
N PRO A 382 -38.24 10.76 0.54
CA PRO A 382 -39.26 11.78 0.64
C PRO A 382 -39.54 12.12 2.11
N ASP A 383 -39.67 13.40 2.42
CA ASP A 383 -40.11 13.92 3.73
C ASP A 383 -39.23 13.53 4.94
N VAL A 384 -37.99 13.07 4.70
CA VAL A 384 -37.01 12.76 5.76
C VAL A 384 -35.70 13.46 5.43
N GLU A 385 -35.23 14.29 6.36
CA GLU A 385 -33.93 14.93 6.23
C GLU A 385 -32.81 13.92 6.46
N THR A 386 -31.96 13.73 5.44
CA THR A 386 -30.82 12.82 5.50
C THR A 386 -29.50 13.55 5.30
N THR A 387 -28.45 13.06 5.94
CA THR A 387 -27.11 13.66 5.92
C THR A 387 -26.14 12.74 5.18
N PRO A 388 -25.50 13.20 4.08
CA PRO A 388 -24.45 12.43 3.40
C PRO A 388 -23.14 12.43 4.21
N ARG A 389 -22.20 11.49 3.93
CA ARG A 389 -20.95 11.34 4.71
C ARG A 389 -20.16 12.63 4.91
N HIS A 390 -20.05 13.46 3.87
CA HIS A 390 -19.23 14.67 3.91
C HIS A 390 -19.85 15.79 4.75
N LYS A 391 -21.15 15.68 5.11
CA LYS A 391 -21.86 16.60 6.00
C LYS A 391 -22.12 16.02 7.39
N LEU A 392 -21.66 14.80 7.67
CA LEU A 392 -21.80 14.24 9.01
C LEU A 392 -21.08 15.11 10.04
N GLN A 393 -21.72 15.25 11.18
CA GLN A 393 -21.22 16.04 12.32
C GLN A 393 -21.55 15.32 13.61
N ARG A 394 -21.10 15.86 14.74
CA ARG A 394 -21.32 15.23 16.04
C ARG A 394 -22.82 15.15 16.36
N ALA A 395 -23.28 13.97 16.79
CA ALA A 395 -24.66 13.72 17.23
C ALA A 395 -24.68 12.58 18.26
N ASP A 396 -25.71 12.53 19.11
CA ASP A 396 -25.84 11.48 20.12
C ASP A 396 -26.34 10.17 19.52
N THR A 397 -27.17 10.25 18.47
CA THR A 397 -27.66 9.08 17.73
C THR A 397 -27.29 9.15 16.25
N LEU A 398 -26.73 8.06 15.70
CA LEU A 398 -26.51 7.88 14.26
C LEU A 398 -27.42 6.78 13.72
N VAL A 399 -28.31 7.13 12.80
CA VAL A 399 -29.12 6.17 12.06
C VAL A 399 -28.40 5.83 10.75
N ILE A 400 -28.00 4.58 10.58
CA ILE A 400 -27.38 4.08 9.35
C ILE A 400 -28.50 3.56 8.45
N TRP A 401 -28.99 4.46 7.59
CA TRP A 401 -30.16 4.18 6.75
C TRP A 401 -29.82 3.22 5.62
N THR A 402 -28.80 3.53 4.82
CA THR A 402 -28.30 2.68 3.74
C THR A 402 -27.10 1.87 4.17
N ALA A 403 -26.97 0.64 3.66
CA ALA A 403 -25.78 -0.16 3.91
C ALA A 403 -24.52 0.56 3.38
N PRO A 404 -23.50 0.80 4.21
CA PRO A 404 -22.30 1.53 3.81
C PRO A 404 -21.53 0.75 2.73
N PRO A 405 -20.79 1.43 1.83
CA PRO A 405 -20.09 0.76 0.75
C PRO A 405 -18.77 0.09 1.18
N GLY A 406 -18.37 0.25 2.44
CA GLY A 406 -17.11 -0.27 2.97
C GLY A 406 -17.01 -0.17 4.48
N GLN A 407 -16.14 -0.99 5.08
CA GLN A 407 -15.83 -0.96 6.51
C GLN A 407 -15.19 0.36 6.92
N ASP A 408 -14.17 0.79 6.19
CA ASP A 408 -13.50 2.08 6.36
C ASP A 408 -14.47 3.28 6.27
N ILE A 409 -15.46 3.24 5.38
CA ILE A 409 -16.46 4.31 5.25
C ILE A 409 -17.39 4.32 6.47
N LEU A 410 -17.76 3.15 6.98
CA LEU A 410 -18.52 3.02 8.23
C LEU A 410 -17.72 3.56 9.42
N GLU A 411 -16.46 3.16 9.56
CA GLU A 411 -15.56 3.61 10.63
C GLU A 411 -15.38 5.14 10.61
N GLN A 412 -15.16 5.72 9.43
CA GLN A 412 -15.04 7.18 9.26
C GLN A 412 -16.32 7.91 9.67
N ALA A 413 -17.49 7.41 9.26
CA ALA A 413 -18.77 8.00 9.63
C ALA A 413 -18.99 7.96 11.15
N VAL A 414 -18.73 6.83 11.80
CA VAL A 414 -18.82 6.69 13.26
C VAL A 414 -17.82 7.61 13.95
N ALA A 415 -16.56 7.65 13.51
CA ALA A 415 -15.52 8.48 14.10
C ALA A 415 -15.84 9.98 14.03
N ARG A 416 -16.49 10.40 12.94
CA ARG A 416 -16.93 11.78 12.71
C ARG A 416 -18.15 12.16 13.57
N VAL A 417 -19.12 11.26 13.71
CA VAL A 417 -20.35 11.52 14.48
C VAL A 417 -20.15 11.34 15.99
N ARG A 418 -19.29 10.39 16.39
CA ARG A 418 -19.07 9.98 17.80
C ARG A 418 -20.37 9.69 18.56
N PRO A 419 -21.25 8.83 18.01
CA PRO A 419 -22.57 8.58 18.59
C PRO A 419 -22.47 7.82 19.91
N GLN A 420 -23.46 8.04 20.78
CA GLN A 420 -23.73 7.18 21.95
C GLN A 420 -24.66 6.02 21.57
N LYS A 421 -25.43 6.20 20.48
CA LYS A 421 -26.39 5.22 19.98
C LYS A 421 -26.29 5.07 18.46
N ILE A 422 -26.25 3.85 17.97
CA ILE A 422 -26.30 3.53 16.54
C ILE A 422 -27.56 2.71 16.24
N VAL A 423 -28.36 3.21 15.29
CA VAL A 423 -29.54 2.52 14.79
C VAL A 423 -29.23 1.94 13.41
N LEU A 424 -29.27 0.62 13.27
CA LEU A 424 -28.94 -0.10 12.05
C LEU A 424 -30.22 -0.38 11.25
N VAL A 425 -30.38 0.28 10.11
CA VAL A 425 -31.48 0.00 9.14
C VAL A 425 -30.91 -0.77 7.95
N GLY A 426 -29.81 -0.29 7.36
CA GLY A 426 -29.04 -1.04 6.37
C GLY A 426 -29.79 -1.37 5.06
N GLN A 427 -30.56 -0.42 4.53
CA GLN A 427 -31.26 -0.57 3.25
C GLN A 427 -30.27 -0.93 2.12
N PRO A 428 -30.67 -1.83 1.20
CA PRO A 428 -29.84 -2.16 0.05
C PRO A 428 -29.67 -0.94 -0.85
N SER A 429 -28.49 -0.83 -1.46
CA SER A 429 -28.23 0.19 -2.48
C SER A 429 -28.78 -0.29 -3.83
N PRO A 430 -29.51 0.55 -4.59
CA PRO A 430 -29.94 0.20 -5.93
C PRO A 430 -28.81 0.31 -6.97
N PHE A 431 -27.63 0.80 -6.60
CA PHE A 431 -26.53 1.12 -7.52
C PHE A 431 -25.34 0.18 -7.42
N ASP A 432 -25.53 -1.05 -6.93
CA ASP A 432 -24.45 -2.04 -6.77
C ASP A 432 -24.08 -2.76 -8.08
N THR A 433 -24.91 -2.63 -9.12
CA THR A 433 -24.64 -3.24 -10.43
C THR A 433 -24.08 -2.20 -11.40
N PHE A 434 -23.23 -2.64 -12.32
CA PHE A 434 -22.62 -1.76 -13.32
C PHE A 434 -23.66 -0.93 -14.11
N PRO A 435 -24.75 -1.50 -14.66
CA PRO A 435 -25.74 -0.70 -15.40
C PRO A 435 -26.40 0.38 -14.53
N ALA A 436 -26.80 0.02 -13.30
CA ALA A 436 -27.46 0.96 -12.39
C ALA A 436 -26.51 2.06 -11.91
N PHE A 437 -25.25 1.69 -11.62
CA PHE A 437 -24.20 2.62 -11.23
C PHE A 437 -23.94 3.65 -12.34
N ILE A 438 -23.71 3.19 -13.59
CA ILE A 438 -23.45 4.09 -14.72
C ILE A 438 -24.65 5.00 -15.00
N GLN A 439 -25.88 4.47 -14.93
CA GLN A 439 -27.08 5.29 -15.11
C GLN A 439 -27.16 6.41 -14.06
N ARG A 440 -26.88 6.11 -12.79
CA ARG A 440 -26.87 7.09 -11.71
C ARG A 440 -25.74 8.11 -11.90
N LEU A 441 -24.54 7.66 -12.23
CA LEU A 441 -23.37 8.49 -12.48
C LEU A 441 -23.65 9.50 -13.61
N MET A 442 -24.18 9.02 -14.74
CA MET A 442 -24.56 9.90 -15.86
C MET A 442 -25.60 10.94 -15.45
N GLY A 443 -26.55 10.59 -14.58
CA GLY A 443 -27.53 11.52 -14.03
C GLY A 443 -26.89 12.64 -13.19
N LEU A 444 -25.96 12.27 -12.30
CA LEU A 444 -25.22 13.22 -11.45
C LEU A 444 -24.30 14.13 -12.27
N ILE A 445 -23.63 13.57 -13.27
CA ILE A 445 -22.79 14.34 -14.22
C ILE A 445 -23.64 15.32 -15.01
N LYS A 446 -24.79 14.88 -15.54
CA LYS A 446 -25.72 15.76 -16.25
C LYS A 446 -26.15 16.93 -15.35
N TYR A 447 -26.49 16.66 -14.09
CA TYR A 447 -26.83 17.70 -13.13
C TYR A 447 -25.66 18.69 -12.94
N ALA A 448 -24.44 18.19 -12.68
CA ALA A 448 -23.26 19.04 -12.49
C ALA A 448 -22.95 19.92 -13.70
N VAL A 449 -23.01 19.36 -14.92
CA VAL A 449 -22.82 20.12 -16.16
C VAL A 449 -23.87 21.22 -16.30
N THR A 450 -25.13 20.94 -15.94
CA THR A 450 -26.23 21.91 -16.10
C THR A 450 -26.33 22.97 -15.00
N GLN A 451 -25.88 22.66 -13.77
CA GLN A 451 -26.13 23.50 -12.59
C GLN A 451 -24.85 24.06 -11.96
N ARG A 452 -23.67 23.51 -12.31
CA ARG A 452 -22.38 23.83 -11.66
C ARG A 452 -21.23 23.91 -12.66
N GLU A 453 -21.52 24.22 -13.93
CA GLU A 453 -20.51 24.36 -14.98
C GLU A 453 -19.58 23.12 -15.15
N GLY A 454 -20.04 21.95 -14.71
CA GLY A 454 -19.26 20.70 -14.77
C GLY A 454 -18.38 20.43 -13.55
N GLU A 455 -18.40 21.28 -12.52
CA GLU A 455 -17.66 21.08 -11.28
C GLU A 455 -18.28 20.00 -10.39
N ILE A 456 -17.45 19.04 -9.97
CA ILE A 456 -17.84 17.91 -9.13
C ILE A 456 -16.79 17.69 -8.04
N PHE A 457 -17.22 17.76 -6.76
CA PHE A 457 -16.42 17.32 -5.63
C PHE A 457 -16.49 15.79 -5.48
N TRP A 458 -15.35 15.14 -5.27
CA TRP A 458 -15.29 13.68 -5.21
C TRP A 458 -16.16 13.08 -4.10
N GLU A 459 -16.15 13.69 -2.93
CA GLU A 459 -16.93 13.24 -1.77
C GLU A 459 -18.45 13.41 -1.96
N GLU A 460 -18.86 14.45 -2.70
CA GLU A 460 -20.27 14.64 -3.06
C GLU A 460 -20.72 13.61 -4.09
N LEU A 461 -19.90 13.35 -5.10
CA LEU A 461 -20.17 12.34 -6.11
C LEU A 461 -20.26 10.94 -5.50
N ALA A 462 -19.30 10.58 -4.65
CA ALA A 462 -19.26 9.31 -3.94
C ALA A 462 -20.49 9.11 -3.05
N ALA A 463 -20.89 10.13 -2.29
CA ALA A 463 -22.11 10.10 -1.48
C ALA A 463 -23.38 10.01 -2.33
N GLY A 464 -23.45 10.74 -3.45
CA GLY A 464 -24.58 10.72 -4.38
C GLY A 464 -24.77 9.39 -5.12
N LEU A 465 -23.68 8.63 -5.29
CA LEU A 465 -23.66 7.26 -5.80
C LEU A 465 -23.88 6.21 -4.69
N GLY A 466 -23.56 6.55 -3.45
CA GLY A 466 -23.47 5.59 -2.35
C GLY A 466 -22.31 4.61 -2.53
N HIS A 467 -21.15 5.10 -2.97
CA HIS A 467 -19.96 4.29 -3.27
C HIS A 467 -18.68 4.93 -2.73
N ARG A 468 -17.53 4.27 -2.90
CA ARG A 468 -16.22 4.84 -2.55
C ARG A 468 -15.83 5.92 -3.56
N VAL A 469 -14.99 6.88 -3.16
CA VAL A 469 -14.42 7.88 -4.07
C VAL A 469 -13.67 7.20 -5.23
N THR A 470 -12.91 6.15 -4.92
CA THR A 470 -12.18 5.36 -5.92
C THR A 470 -13.13 4.72 -6.95
N THR A 471 -14.27 4.17 -6.52
CA THR A 471 -15.29 3.63 -7.43
C THR A 471 -15.89 4.72 -8.32
N ALA A 472 -16.17 5.90 -7.76
CA ALA A 472 -16.67 7.05 -8.52
C ALA A 472 -15.66 7.53 -9.58
N GLN A 473 -14.37 7.60 -9.21
CA GLN A 473 -13.27 7.92 -10.12
C GLN A 473 -13.18 6.91 -11.27
N ARG A 474 -13.24 5.61 -10.98
CA ARG A 474 -13.23 4.55 -12.02
C ARG A 474 -14.43 4.63 -12.96
N GLY A 475 -15.60 4.95 -12.43
CA GLY A 475 -16.79 5.25 -13.23
C GLY A 475 -16.57 6.39 -14.22
N LEU A 476 -15.95 7.47 -13.74
CA LEU A 476 -15.65 8.63 -14.59
C LEU A 476 -14.56 8.30 -15.62
N ASP A 477 -13.50 7.59 -15.21
CA ASP A 477 -12.43 7.12 -16.11
C ASP A 477 -13.00 6.27 -17.26
N TRP A 478 -13.93 5.37 -16.94
CA TRP A 478 -14.61 4.54 -17.94
C TRP A 478 -15.43 5.40 -18.92
N LEU A 479 -16.18 6.41 -18.43
CA LEU A 479 -16.92 7.33 -19.32
C LEU A 479 -16.00 8.16 -20.23
N VAL A 480 -14.81 8.54 -19.74
CA VAL A 480 -13.78 9.21 -20.55
C VAL A 480 -13.22 8.27 -21.60
N ALA A 481 -12.89 7.02 -21.25
CA ALA A 481 -12.40 6.02 -22.21
C ALA A 481 -13.45 5.65 -23.28
N GLN A 482 -14.74 5.75 -22.93
CA GLN A 482 -15.87 5.61 -23.86
C GLN A 482 -16.08 6.85 -24.76
N GLY A 483 -15.25 7.88 -24.62
CA GLY A 483 -15.32 9.10 -25.44
C GLY A 483 -16.54 9.98 -25.15
N LYS A 484 -17.21 9.78 -24.01
CA LYS A 484 -18.44 10.51 -23.64
C LYS A 484 -18.16 11.82 -22.90
N LEU A 485 -16.99 11.92 -22.29
CA LEU A 485 -16.59 13.04 -21.43
C LEU A 485 -15.10 13.32 -21.59
N GLU A 486 -14.72 14.56 -21.39
CA GLU A 486 -13.37 14.94 -21.00
C GLU A 486 -13.37 15.40 -19.53
N LYS A 487 -12.25 15.22 -18.84
CA LYS A 487 -12.08 15.67 -17.46
C LYS A 487 -10.79 16.45 -17.32
N VAL A 488 -10.84 17.54 -16.56
CA VAL A 488 -9.67 18.28 -16.09
C VAL A 488 -9.66 18.16 -14.57
N VAL A 489 -8.58 17.59 -14.04
CA VAL A 489 -8.37 17.47 -12.60
C VAL A 489 -7.63 18.73 -12.17
N ASP A 490 -8.30 19.59 -11.41
CA ASP A 490 -7.76 20.87 -10.95
C ASP A 490 -6.96 20.67 -9.66
N GLU A 491 -7.49 19.88 -8.71
CA GLU A 491 -6.88 19.55 -7.42
C GLU A 491 -7.27 18.12 -6.96
N GLU A 492 -6.72 17.63 -5.84
CA GLU A 492 -7.02 16.28 -5.30
C GLU A 492 -8.52 16.07 -4.96
N GLU A 493 -9.29 17.15 -4.71
CA GLU A 493 -10.68 17.08 -4.22
C GLU A 493 -11.76 17.38 -5.26
N LEU A 494 -11.41 17.98 -6.41
CA LEU A 494 -12.34 18.52 -7.41
C LEU A 494 -12.03 17.99 -8.82
N VAL A 495 -13.06 17.73 -9.61
CA VAL A 495 -12.95 17.46 -11.05
C VAL A 495 -13.92 18.32 -11.84
N VAL A 496 -13.44 18.87 -12.96
CA VAL A 496 -14.29 19.54 -13.95
C VAL A 496 -14.52 18.60 -15.11
N VAL A 497 -15.78 18.31 -15.41
CA VAL A 497 -16.17 17.42 -16.51
C VAL A 497 -16.88 18.18 -17.61
N ARG A 498 -16.55 17.89 -18.86
CA ARG A 498 -17.24 18.45 -20.02
C ARG A 498 -17.72 17.33 -20.95
N PRO A 499 -18.95 17.44 -21.51
CA PRO A 499 -19.39 16.55 -22.56
C PRO A 499 -18.42 16.59 -23.75
N CYS A 500 -18.04 15.42 -24.23
CA CYS A 500 -17.18 15.29 -25.40
C CYS A 500 -17.71 14.18 -26.29
N GLN A 501 -17.36 14.21 -27.58
CA GLN A 501 -17.63 13.14 -28.53
C GLN A 501 -16.31 12.80 -29.23
N GLN A 502 -15.49 12.00 -28.55
CA GLN A 502 -14.26 11.43 -29.10
C GLN A 502 -14.46 9.95 -29.43
N SER A 503 -13.60 9.41 -30.30
CA SER A 503 -13.64 7.98 -30.58
C SER A 503 -13.25 7.19 -29.31
N PRO A 504 -14.02 6.16 -28.92
CA PRO A 504 -13.75 5.39 -27.72
C PRO A 504 -12.44 4.60 -27.86
N SER A 505 -11.68 4.51 -26.77
CA SER A 505 -10.53 3.62 -26.66
C SER A 505 -11.01 2.25 -26.19
N ILE A 506 -11.30 1.34 -27.13
CA ILE A 506 -11.95 0.04 -26.87
C ILE A 506 -11.17 -0.79 -25.83
N GLU A 507 -9.84 -0.87 -25.98
CA GLU A 507 -8.97 -1.63 -25.08
C GLU A 507 -8.96 -1.06 -23.65
N ASN A 508 -8.75 0.25 -23.51
CA ASN A 508 -8.74 0.91 -22.20
C ASN A 508 -10.12 0.84 -21.52
N ALA A 509 -11.20 0.98 -22.30
CA ALA A 509 -12.55 0.89 -21.78
C ALA A 509 -12.87 -0.51 -21.23
N GLY A 510 -12.43 -1.57 -21.90
CA GLY A 510 -12.61 -2.95 -21.42
C GLY A 510 -11.86 -3.23 -20.11
N ILE A 511 -10.63 -2.73 -19.97
CA ILE A 511 -9.85 -2.86 -18.74
C ILE A 511 -10.55 -2.10 -17.58
N LEU A 512 -10.94 -0.85 -17.83
CA LEU A 512 -11.61 -0.02 -16.81
C LEU A 512 -12.97 -0.59 -16.41
N GLU A 513 -13.70 -1.20 -17.33
CA GLU A 513 -14.95 -1.90 -17.04
C GLU A 513 -14.74 -3.07 -16.09
N SER A 514 -13.74 -3.91 -16.35
CA SER A 514 -13.41 -5.03 -15.45
C SER A 514 -13.00 -4.57 -14.07
N ILE A 515 -12.21 -3.48 -13.97
CA ILE A 515 -11.82 -2.90 -12.68
C ILE A 515 -13.05 -2.35 -11.95
N LEU A 516 -13.91 -1.61 -12.66
CA LEU A 516 -15.13 -1.04 -12.08
C LEU A 516 -16.06 -2.14 -11.56
N GLN A 517 -16.30 -3.19 -12.36
CA GLN A 517 -17.10 -4.34 -11.95
C GLN A 517 -16.55 -4.99 -10.68
N SER A 518 -15.23 -5.21 -10.60
CA SER A 518 -14.59 -5.76 -9.39
C SER A 518 -14.83 -4.89 -8.16
N THR A 519 -14.71 -3.56 -8.28
CA THR A 519 -14.96 -2.64 -7.15
C THR A 519 -16.42 -2.56 -6.73
N LEU A 520 -17.34 -2.72 -7.68
CA LEU A 520 -18.78 -2.82 -7.40
C LEU A 520 -19.11 -4.14 -6.69
N ASP A 521 -18.53 -5.25 -7.14
CA ASP A 521 -18.71 -6.57 -6.54
C ASP A 521 -18.18 -6.64 -5.10
N GLU A 522 -17.03 -6.01 -4.85
CA GLU A 522 -16.47 -5.83 -3.49
C GLU A 522 -17.44 -5.06 -2.60
N THR A 523 -17.96 -3.94 -3.09
CA THR A 523 -18.95 -3.12 -2.37
C THR A 523 -20.22 -3.92 -2.07
N ALA A 524 -20.73 -4.67 -3.05
CA ALA A 524 -21.91 -5.52 -2.91
C ALA A 524 -21.67 -6.68 -1.92
N ALA A 525 -20.48 -7.26 -1.91
CA ALA A 525 -20.08 -8.28 -0.94
C ALA A 525 -20.07 -7.71 0.48
N TYR A 526 -19.44 -6.54 0.68
CA TYR A 526 -19.43 -5.89 1.98
C TYR A 526 -20.84 -5.49 2.45
N ARG A 527 -21.70 -4.98 1.57
CA ARG A 527 -23.10 -4.67 1.90
C ARG A 527 -23.90 -5.90 2.31
N ARG A 528 -23.70 -7.05 1.65
CA ARG A 528 -24.30 -8.34 2.06
C ARG A 528 -23.81 -8.75 3.45
N PHE A 529 -22.50 -8.69 3.68
CA PHE A 529 -21.92 -8.93 5.00
C PHE A 529 -22.54 -7.99 6.05
N PHE A 530 -22.55 -6.69 5.81
CA PHE A 530 -23.10 -5.70 6.73
C PHE A 530 -24.58 -5.95 7.05
N ARG A 531 -25.37 -6.48 6.12
CA ARG A 531 -26.79 -6.79 6.38
C ARG A 531 -27.00 -8.09 7.13
N GLN A 532 -26.11 -9.07 6.98
CA GLN A 532 -26.25 -10.42 7.55
C GLN A 532 -25.42 -10.64 8.82
N ALA A 533 -24.41 -9.80 9.06
CA ALA A 533 -23.49 -9.93 10.18
C ALA A 533 -24.21 -9.78 11.52
N SER A 534 -23.81 -10.61 12.49
CA SER A 534 -24.27 -10.50 13.87
C SER A 534 -23.94 -9.11 14.46
N LEU A 535 -24.76 -8.65 15.41
CA LEU A 535 -24.51 -7.40 16.11
C LEU A 535 -23.18 -7.42 16.88
N ALA A 536 -22.73 -8.58 17.35
CA ALA A 536 -21.41 -8.74 17.96
C ALA A 536 -20.27 -8.49 16.95
N SER A 537 -20.40 -9.01 15.73
CA SER A 537 -19.43 -8.78 14.65
C SER A 537 -19.36 -7.31 14.26
N LEU A 538 -20.49 -6.62 14.11
CA LEU A 538 -20.50 -5.19 13.79
C LEU A 538 -19.96 -4.32 14.93
N LYS A 539 -20.22 -4.69 16.19
CA LYS A 539 -19.64 -4.00 17.35
C LYS A 539 -18.11 -4.01 17.33
N LYS A 540 -17.48 -5.08 16.83
CA LYS A 540 -16.02 -5.14 16.69
C LYS A 540 -15.46 -4.19 15.63
N ILE A 541 -16.25 -3.84 14.61
CA ILE A 541 -15.86 -2.91 13.55
C ILE A 541 -15.92 -1.45 14.04
N VAL A 542 -16.88 -1.17 14.92
CA VAL A 542 -17.18 0.20 15.40
C VAL A 542 -16.38 0.58 16.65
N LYS A 543 -15.83 -0.41 17.38
CA LYS A 543 -14.92 -0.23 18.52
C LYS A 543 -13.47 -0.07 18.04
#